data_AF-A0A1C5G3N5-F1
#
_entry.id   AF-A0A1C5G3N5-F1
#
_cell.length_a   1.000
_cell.length_b   1.000
_cell.length_c   1.000
_cell.angle_alpha   90.00
_cell.angle_beta   90.00
_cell.angle_gamma   90.00
#
_symmetry.space_group_name_H-M   'P 1'
#
loop_
_entity.id
_entity.type
_entity.pdbx_description
1 polymer ?
#
loop_
_entity_poly.entity_id
_entity_poly.type
_entity_poly.pdbx_seq_one_letter_code
_entity_poly.pdbx_strand_id
1 'polypeptide(L)'
;VGDVLGEVPESAPAVPLQRDLTRTQRSLRLKPEALERELELDLRKETDAGRSRLLHRLRLLGVDWGTPAVSRGSTGTFRETWRLRWEPELSVRVAEAGVWGTTVLSAATAKAETEARSAKGLAEVTELAERCLLAGLSGALPVVMRSLADRAALDADVGHLAQALPALVRSVRYGDVRGTDTVALGEVAVGLTERILVGLPPACVGLDADGAAEMRRHMEAVHRAIGLLSETATETGAAAAAETESGTEARPHTQTDARSAETRSAGPGAADGLRARWAAMLRSLAGRDGTPATPGLIRGRAARLLLDDGRLAEDEAARLMGLALSPGTQPPEAASWIEGFIGGGAGGGMLLVHDERLLGLVDRWLISVPAEAFTDVLPLLRRTFSAYDTGVRRTLGELVRRGPAVDGPTGGQGAPA
;
A
#
# COMPACT_ATOMS: atom_id res chain seq x y z
N VAL A 1 -31.25 -26.05 14.24
CA VAL A 1 -32.21 -25.86 13.12
C VAL A 1 -31.45 -25.11 12.03
N GLY A 2 -31.06 -25.76 10.93
CA GLY A 2 -30.48 -25.05 9.77
C GLY A 2 -29.37 -25.73 8.93
N ASP A 3 -28.88 -26.94 9.24
CA ASP A 3 -27.72 -27.54 8.53
C ASP A 3 -28.02 -28.14 7.14
N VAL A 4 -29.21 -27.90 6.57
CA VAL A 4 -29.60 -28.48 5.28
C VAL A 4 -29.64 -27.36 4.24
N LEU A 5 -28.59 -27.30 3.43
CA LEU A 5 -28.61 -26.62 2.13
C LEU A 5 -29.81 -27.16 1.34
N GLY A 6 -30.77 -26.30 1.02
CA GLY A 6 -31.83 -26.65 0.08
C GLY A 6 -31.20 -26.99 -1.27
N GLU A 7 -31.20 -28.26 -1.66
CA GLU A 7 -30.76 -28.68 -2.99
C GLU A 7 -31.83 -28.30 -4.01
N VAL A 8 -31.46 -27.45 -4.97
CA VAL A 8 -32.30 -27.20 -6.15
C VAL A 8 -32.22 -28.45 -7.04
N PRO A 9 -33.35 -29.08 -7.41
CA PRO A 9 -33.35 -30.28 -8.27
C PRO A 9 -32.62 -30.03 -9.59
N GLU A 10 -31.87 -31.01 -10.10
CA GLU A 10 -31.21 -30.93 -11.42
C GLU A 10 -32.18 -30.69 -12.59
N SER A 11 -33.49 -30.90 -12.37
CA SER A 11 -34.58 -30.68 -13.33
C SER A 11 -35.10 -29.25 -13.38
N ALA A 12 -34.72 -28.36 -12.46
CA ALA A 12 -35.06 -26.94 -12.55
C ALA A 12 -34.25 -26.30 -13.70
N PRO A 13 -34.86 -25.45 -14.56
CA PRO A 13 -34.13 -24.77 -15.62
C PRO A 13 -33.10 -23.81 -15.01
N ALA A 14 -31.88 -24.32 -14.80
CA ALA A 14 -30.78 -23.54 -14.29
C ALA A 14 -30.38 -22.49 -15.33
N VAL A 15 -30.40 -21.22 -14.93
CA VAL A 15 -29.86 -20.11 -15.70
C VAL A 15 -28.46 -20.45 -16.22
N PRO A 16 -28.11 -20.09 -17.47
CA PRO A 16 -26.84 -20.49 -18.09
C PRO A 16 -25.60 -20.22 -17.22
N LEU A 17 -25.59 -19.09 -16.51
CA LEU A 17 -24.51 -18.70 -15.61
C LEU A 17 -24.36 -19.66 -14.41
N GLN A 18 -25.45 -20.15 -13.83
CA GLN A 18 -25.41 -21.14 -12.75
C GLN A 18 -24.82 -22.46 -13.23
N ARG A 19 -25.15 -22.89 -14.45
CA ARG A 19 -24.58 -24.11 -15.05
C ARG A 19 -23.07 -23.97 -15.28
N ASP A 20 -22.63 -22.81 -15.76
CA ASP A 20 -21.22 -22.50 -15.92
C ASP A 20 -20.46 -22.48 -14.58
N LEU A 21 -21.04 -21.87 -13.54
CA LEU A 21 -20.49 -21.88 -12.19
C LEU A 21 -20.34 -23.30 -11.65
N THR A 22 -21.39 -24.12 -11.72
CA THR A 22 -21.34 -25.52 -11.26
C THR A 22 -20.27 -26.32 -12.00
N ARG A 23 -20.13 -26.12 -13.31
CA ARG A 23 -19.05 -26.75 -14.10
C ARG A 23 -17.66 -26.34 -13.61
N THR A 24 -17.47 -25.05 -13.33
CA THR A 24 -16.19 -24.50 -12.87
C THR A 24 -15.85 -24.93 -11.44
N GLN A 25 -16.86 -25.01 -10.56
CA GLN A 25 -16.70 -25.56 -9.20
C GLN A 25 -16.23 -27.02 -9.24
N ARG A 26 -16.81 -27.85 -10.13
CA ARG A 26 -16.40 -29.24 -10.32
C ARG A 26 -14.97 -29.35 -10.84
N SER A 27 -14.57 -28.55 -11.83
CA SER A 27 -13.20 -28.61 -12.38
C SER A 27 -12.14 -28.16 -11.37
N LEU A 28 -12.44 -27.13 -10.58
CA LEU A 28 -11.54 -26.60 -9.55
C LEU A 28 -11.62 -27.37 -8.22
N ARG A 29 -12.48 -28.38 -8.13
CA ARG A 29 -12.75 -29.17 -6.91
C ARG A 29 -13.10 -28.27 -5.72
N LEU A 30 -13.84 -27.19 -5.98
CA LEU A 30 -14.25 -26.21 -4.98
C LEU A 30 -15.74 -26.40 -4.69
N LYS A 31 -16.06 -27.06 -3.58
CA LYS A 31 -17.45 -27.37 -3.20
C LYS A 31 -18.08 -26.24 -2.38
N PRO A 32 -19.32 -25.82 -2.69
CA PRO A 32 -20.08 -24.91 -1.83
C PRO A 32 -20.46 -25.62 -0.53
N GLU A 33 -20.10 -25.02 0.60
CA GLU A 33 -20.33 -25.56 1.93
C GLU A 33 -20.94 -24.46 2.81
N ALA A 34 -21.98 -24.79 3.58
CA ALA A 34 -22.65 -23.85 4.48
C ALA A 34 -21.79 -23.51 5.70
N LEU A 35 -20.94 -24.45 6.13
CA LEU A 35 -19.98 -24.21 7.20
C LEU A 35 -18.83 -23.36 6.69
N GLU A 36 -18.41 -22.40 7.51
CA GLU A 36 -17.25 -21.56 7.20
C GLU A 36 -15.99 -22.44 7.14
N ARG A 37 -15.21 -22.28 6.07
CA ARG A 37 -13.93 -22.95 5.87
C ARG A 37 -12.86 -21.97 5.43
N GLU A 38 -11.69 -22.05 6.06
CA GLU A 38 -10.48 -21.36 5.60
C GLU A 38 -9.79 -22.17 4.48
N LEU A 39 -9.41 -21.48 3.42
CA LEU A 39 -8.74 -22.04 2.25
C LEU A 39 -7.46 -21.24 1.95
N GLU A 40 -6.32 -21.88 2.07
CA GLU A 40 -5.03 -21.34 1.62
C GLU A 40 -4.76 -21.76 0.17
N LEU A 41 -4.37 -20.79 -0.65
CA LEU A 41 -4.09 -20.96 -2.07
C LEU A 41 -2.64 -20.60 -2.37
N ASP A 42 -1.95 -21.47 -3.11
CA ASP A 42 -0.64 -21.19 -3.68
C ASP A 42 -0.79 -20.86 -5.17
N LEU A 43 -0.67 -19.58 -5.53
CA LEU A 43 -0.92 -19.07 -6.87
C LEU A 43 0.04 -19.61 -7.94
N ARG A 44 1.13 -20.29 -7.54
CA ARG A 44 2.03 -20.99 -8.47
C ARG A 44 1.40 -22.27 -9.00
N LYS A 45 0.39 -22.81 -8.30
CA LYS A 45 -0.37 -24.00 -8.74
C LYS A 45 -1.56 -23.55 -9.56
N GLU A 46 -1.68 -24.08 -10.78
CA GLU A 46 -2.73 -23.70 -11.73
C GLU A 46 -4.15 -23.87 -11.16
N THR A 47 -4.40 -24.95 -10.41
CA THR A 47 -5.70 -25.17 -9.76
C THR A 47 -6.03 -24.11 -8.71
N ASP A 48 -5.06 -23.71 -7.90
CA ASP A 48 -5.24 -22.69 -6.85
C ASP A 48 -5.36 -21.28 -7.45
N ALA A 49 -4.57 -20.98 -8.48
CA ALA A 49 -4.76 -19.78 -9.29
C ALA A 49 -6.16 -19.74 -9.92
N GLY A 50 -6.67 -20.87 -10.40
CA GLY A 50 -8.04 -21.01 -10.90
C GLY A 50 -9.09 -20.73 -9.83
N ARG A 51 -8.91 -21.25 -8.61
CA ARG A 51 -9.79 -20.99 -7.44
C ARG A 51 -9.81 -19.51 -7.07
N SER A 52 -8.64 -18.89 -6.96
CA SER A 52 -8.49 -17.45 -6.68
C SER A 52 -9.23 -16.61 -7.73
N ARG A 53 -8.99 -16.86 -9.03
CA ARG A 53 -9.67 -16.15 -10.13
C ARG A 53 -11.18 -16.31 -10.06
N LEU A 54 -11.69 -17.52 -9.80
CA LEU A 54 -13.13 -17.75 -9.67
C LEU A 54 -13.72 -16.90 -8.52
N LEU A 55 -13.10 -16.92 -7.34
CA LEU A 55 -13.58 -16.18 -6.17
C LEU A 55 -13.57 -14.67 -6.42
N HIS A 56 -12.53 -14.13 -7.04
CA HIS A 56 -12.48 -12.72 -7.43
C HIS A 56 -13.54 -12.33 -8.46
N ARG A 57 -13.82 -13.19 -9.45
CA ARG A 57 -14.89 -12.95 -10.45
C ARG A 57 -16.27 -12.95 -9.80
N LEU A 58 -16.51 -13.86 -8.87
CA LEU A 58 -17.79 -13.93 -8.14
C LEU A 58 -18.00 -12.70 -7.26
N ARG A 59 -16.97 -12.23 -6.55
CA ARG A 59 -17.03 -10.97 -5.80
C ARG A 59 -17.32 -9.77 -6.70
N LEU A 60 -16.68 -9.70 -7.88
CA LEU A 60 -17.00 -8.68 -8.88
C LEU A 60 -18.48 -8.71 -9.27
N LEU A 61 -19.08 -9.88 -9.39
CA LEU A 61 -20.50 -10.05 -9.68
C LEU A 61 -21.42 -9.74 -8.49
N GLY A 62 -20.90 -9.55 -7.28
CA GLY A 62 -21.68 -9.38 -6.05
C GLY A 62 -22.11 -10.71 -5.42
N VAL A 63 -21.38 -11.78 -5.73
CA VAL A 63 -21.56 -13.12 -5.16
C VAL A 63 -20.42 -13.38 -4.17
N ASP A 64 -20.64 -13.00 -2.90
CA ASP A 64 -19.63 -13.04 -1.84
C ASP A 64 -19.45 -14.44 -1.23
N TRP A 65 -19.16 -15.44 -2.07
CA TRP A 65 -18.88 -16.81 -1.59
C TRP A 65 -17.59 -16.89 -0.76
N GLY A 66 -16.62 -16.00 -1.04
CA GLY A 66 -15.35 -15.96 -0.33
C GLY A 66 -14.95 -14.54 0.03
N THR A 67 -14.37 -14.37 1.22
CA THR A 67 -13.72 -13.13 1.64
C THR A 67 -12.22 -13.38 1.84
N PRO A 68 -11.33 -12.50 1.32
CA PRO A 68 -9.90 -12.62 1.59
C PRO A 68 -9.63 -12.43 3.08
N ALA A 69 -8.76 -13.27 3.63
CA ALA A 69 -8.27 -13.17 4.99
C ALA A 69 -6.77 -12.86 5.01
N VAL A 70 -6.31 -12.28 6.11
CA VAL A 70 -4.88 -11.98 6.29
C VAL A 70 -4.11 -13.30 6.47
N SER A 71 -3.22 -13.60 5.53
CA SER A 71 -2.34 -14.77 5.60
C SER A 71 -1.40 -14.63 6.81
N ARG A 72 -1.43 -15.60 7.73
CA ARG A 72 -0.51 -15.61 8.88
C ARG A 72 0.90 -15.98 8.41
N GLY A 73 1.87 -15.07 8.58
CA GLY A 73 3.30 -15.38 8.41
C GLY A 73 3.79 -15.51 6.96
N SER A 74 3.16 -14.86 5.98
CA SER A 74 3.61 -14.86 4.58
C SER A 74 3.86 -13.44 4.08
N THR A 75 5.12 -13.13 3.73
CA THR A 75 5.54 -11.91 3.02
C THR A 75 5.43 -12.02 1.50
N GLY A 76 5.04 -13.18 0.96
CA GLY A 76 4.99 -13.45 -0.48
C GLY A 76 3.64 -13.14 -1.13
N THR A 77 3.67 -12.57 -2.34
CA THR A 77 2.50 -12.31 -3.23
C THR A 77 1.85 -13.57 -3.82
N PHE A 78 2.46 -14.73 -3.60
CA PHE A 78 2.02 -16.01 -4.16
C PHE A 78 1.03 -16.77 -3.26
N ARG A 79 0.79 -16.32 -2.02
CA ARG A 79 -0.12 -17.01 -1.08
C ARG A 79 -1.32 -16.15 -0.73
N GLU A 80 -2.50 -16.68 -1.01
CA GLU A 80 -3.78 -16.06 -0.65
C GLU A 80 -4.52 -16.93 0.38
N THR A 81 -5.13 -16.30 1.38
CA THR A 81 -6.00 -16.98 2.35
C THR A 81 -7.43 -16.50 2.16
N TRP A 82 -8.39 -17.40 2.15
CA TRP A 82 -9.81 -17.11 1.92
C TRP A 82 -10.68 -17.75 2.98
N ARG A 83 -11.70 -17.04 3.44
CA ARG A 83 -12.81 -17.63 4.22
C ARG A 83 -13.99 -17.83 3.30
N LEU A 84 -14.39 -19.08 3.15
CA LEU A 84 -15.47 -19.48 2.27
C LEU A 84 -16.69 -19.86 3.09
N ARG A 85 -17.85 -19.36 2.67
CA ARG A 85 -19.14 -19.74 3.23
C ARG A 85 -20.19 -19.59 2.15
N TRP A 86 -20.91 -20.67 1.86
CA TRP A 86 -22.00 -20.63 0.89
C TRP A 86 -23.34 -20.43 1.61
N GLU A 87 -24.02 -19.34 1.28
CA GLU A 87 -25.37 -19.06 1.77
C GLU A 87 -26.40 -19.25 0.63
N PRO A 88 -27.64 -19.70 0.92
CA PRO A 88 -28.67 -19.91 -0.10
C PRO A 88 -28.92 -18.67 -0.99
N GLU A 89 -28.78 -17.47 -0.43
CA GLU A 89 -28.91 -16.17 -1.10
C GLU A 89 -27.91 -16.01 -2.26
N LEU A 90 -26.74 -16.66 -2.18
CA LEU A 90 -25.74 -16.61 -3.24
C LEU A 90 -26.23 -17.25 -4.54
N SER A 91 -27.10 -18.25 -4.48
CA SER A 91 -27.73 -18.84 -5.67
C SER A 91 -28.63 -17.82 -6.39
N VAL A 92 -29.31 -16.95 -5.64
CA VAL A 92 -30.11 -15.85 -6.21
C VAL A 92 -29.20 -14.79 -6.83
N ARG A 93 -28.12 -14.41 -6.13
CA ARG A 93 -27.12 -13.47 -6.66
C ARG A 93 -26.49 -13.96 -7.97
N VAL A 94 -26.23 -15.27 -8.09
CA VAL A 94 -25.73 -15.85 -9.35
C VAL A 94 -26.80 -15.75 -10.45
N ALA A 95 -28.08 -15.95 -10.15
CA ALA A 95 -29.14 -15.76 -11.15
C ALA A 95 -29.27 -14.31 -11.60
N GLU A 96 -29.21 -13.35 -10.66
CA GLU A 96 -29.20 -11.90 -10.95
C GLU A 96 -28.00 -11.50 -11.83
N ALA A 97 -26.82 -12.05 -11.53
CA ALA A 97 -25.61 -11.81 -12.30
C ALA A 97 -25.69 -12.28 -13.76
N GLY A 98 -26.67 -13.13 -14.10
CA GLY A 98 -26.92 -13.61 -15.46
C GLY A 98 -27.24 -12.49 -16.46
N VAL A 99 -27.66 -11.30 -16.00
CA VAL A 99 -27.84 -10.11 -16.85
C VAL A 99 -26.56 -9.68 -17.56
N TRP A 100 -25.39 -9.96 -16.97
CA TRP A 100 -24.09 -9.57 -17.51
C TRP A 100 -23.51 -10.59 -18.49
N GLY A 101 -23.99 -11.83 -18.47
CA GLY A 101 -23.46 -12.88 -19.35
C GLY A 101 -23.83 -14.29 -18.94
N THR A 102 -23.52 -15.23 -19.83
CA THR A 102 -23.84 -16.66 -19.67
C THR A 102 -22.74 -17.47 -18.99
N THR A 103 -21.56 -16.89 -18.78
CA THR A 103 -20.43 -17.52 -18.07
C THR A 103 -19.89 -16.56 -17.02
N VAL A 104 -19.25 -17.08 -15.96
CA VAL A 104 -18.69 -16.26 -14.88
C VAL A 104 -17.62 -15.31 -15.41
N LEU A 105 -16.81 -15.77 -16.38
CA LEU A 105 -15.80 -14.94 -17.03
C LEU A 105 -16.43 -13.80 -17.85
N SER A 106 -17.38 -14.12 -18.74
CA SER A 106 -17.99 -13.09 -19.60
C SER A 106 -18.83 -12.10 -18.80
N ALA A 107 -19.59 -12.58 -17.82
CA ALA A 107 -20.38 -11.74 -16.92
C ALA A 107 -19.50 -10.78 -16.12
N ALA A 108 -18.43 -11.28 -15.49
CA ALA A 108 -17.52 -10.43 -14.72
C ALA A 108 -16.80 -9.41 -15.61
N THR A 109 -16.43 -9.80 -16.84
CA THR A 109 -15.83 -8.90 -17.84
C THR A 109 -16.78 -7.76 -18.21
N ALA A 110 -18.03 -8.09 -18.61
CA ALA A 110 -19.02 -7.08 -19.02
C ALA A 110 -19.40 -6.13 -17.89
N LYS A 111 -19.52 -6.65 -16.66
CA LYS A 111 -19.76 -5.84 -15.47
C LYS A 111 -18.59 -4.89 -15.19
N ALA A 112 -17.35 -5.40 -15.22
CA ALA A 112 -16.16 -4.58 -15.03
C ALA A 112 -16.04 -3.48 -16.09
N GLU A 113 -16.27 -3.78 -17.37
CA GLU A 113 -16.27 -2.74 -18.41
C GLU A 113 -17.33 -1.66 -18.18
N THR A 114 -18.50 -2.04 -17.68
CA THR A 114 -19.58 -1.10 -17.39
C THR A 114 -19.25 -0.23 -16.19
N GLU A 115 -18.73 -0.82 -15.11
CA GLU A 115 -18.21 -0.08 -13.95
C GLU A 115 -17.09 0.90 -14.37
N ALA A 116 -16.17 0.49 -15.25
CA ALA A 116 -15.09 1.35 -15.74
C ALA A 116 -15.61 2.57 -16.50
N ARG A 117 -16.69 2.42 -17.27
CA ARG A 117 -17.32 3.54 -18.00
C ARG A 117 -18.08 4.47 -17.06
N SER A 118 -18.74 3.94 -16.02
CA SER A 118 -19.54 4.73 -15.07
C SER A 118 -18.75 5.29 -13.89
N ALA A 119 -17.52 4.86 -13.67
CA ALA A 119 -16.70 5.30 -12.54
C ALA A 119 -16.52 6.82 -12.53
N LYS A 120 -16.67 7.47 -11.38
CA LYS A 120 -16.64 8.93 -11.27
C LYS A 120 -15.26 9.46 -10.96
N GLY A 121 -14.43 8.65 -10.29
CA GLY A 121 -13.11 9.08 -9.80
C GLY A 121 -11.98 8.14 -10.22
N LEU A 122 -10.75 8.65 -10.11
CA LEU A 122 -9.54 7.89 -10.39
C LEU A 122 -9.37 6.70 -9.44
N ALA A 123 -9.71 6.88 -8.15
CA ALA A 123 -9.65 5.82 -7.15
C ALA A 123 -10.53 4.62 -7.53
N GLU A 124 -11.78 4.85 -7.94
CA GLU A 124 -12.73 3.80 -8.33
C GLU A 124 -12.21 2.96 -9.51
N VAL A 125 -11.65 3.61 -10.54
CA VAL A 125 -11.11 2.91 -11.72
C VAL A 125 -9.83 2.14 -11.36
N THR A 126 -9.01 2.67 -10.46
CA THR A 126 -7.78 2.01 -10.04
C THR A 126 -8.07 0.76 -9.20
N GLU A 127 -9.03 0.84 -8.29
CA GLU A 127 -9.52 -0.34 -7.54
C GLU A 127 -10.15 -1.38 -8.47
N LEU A 128 -10.85 -0.94 -9.52
CA LEU A 128 -11.38 -1.84 -10.53
C LEU A 128 -10.26 -2.51 -11.34
N ALA A 129 -9.18 -1.81 -11.69
CA ALA A 129 -8.02 -2.39 -12.34
C ALA A 129 -7.39 -3.51 -11.48
N GLU A 130 -7.23 -3.26 -10.18
CA GLU A 130 -6.74 -4.26 -9.21
C GLU A 130 -7.65 -5.49 -9.20
N ARG A 131 -8.97 -5.29 -9.09
CA ARG A 131 -9.96 -6.38 -9.14
C ARG A 131 -9.91 -7.16 -10.46
N CYS A 132 -9.74 -6.50 -11.61
CA CYS A 132 -9.65 -7.14 -12.91
C CYS A 132 -8.41 -8.03 -13.05
N LEU A 133 -7.26 -7.60 -12.55
CA LEU A 133 -6.03 -8.40 -12.54
C LEU A 133 -6.16 -9.62 -11.64
N LEU A 134 -6.68 -9.44 -10.42
CA LEU A 134 -6.94 -10.51 -9.47
C LEU A 134 -8.00 -11.51 -9.99
N ALA A 135 -8.96 -11.04 -10.78
CA ALA A 135 -9.96 -11.88 -11.44
C ALA A 135 -9.48 -12.48 -12.78
N GLY A 136 -8.29 -12.10 -13.28
CA GLY A 136 -7.79 -12.52 -14.60
C GLY A 136 -8.76 -12.15 -15.73
N LEU A 137 -9.22 -10.88 -15.74
CA LEU A 137 -10.15 -10.32 -16.72
C LEU A 137 -9.41 -9.51 -17.79
N SER A 138 -8.50 -10.15 -18.52
CA SER A 138 -7.70 -9.48 -19.55
C SER A 138 -8.54 -8.76 -20.61
N GLY A 139 -9.74 -9.28 -20.92
CA GLY A 139 -10.67 -8.63 -21.85
C GLY A 139 -11.20 -7.26 -21.38
N ALA A 140 -11.34 -7.04 -20.07
CA ALA A 140 -11.83 -5.77 -19.53
C ALA A 140 -10.72 -4.71 -19.40
N LEU A 141 -9.45 -5.13 -19.29
CA LEU A 141 -8.33 -4.23 -19.03
C LEU A 141 -8.22 -3.09 -20.05
N PRO A 142 -8.37 -3.27 -21.38
CA PRO A 142 -8.29 -2.16 -22.31
C PRO A 142 -9.30 -1.03 -22.03
N VAL A 143 -10.51 -1.37 -21.59
CA VAL A 143 -11.54 -0.38 -21.23
C VAL A 143 -11.16 0.32 -19.92
N VAL A 144 -10.76 -0.45 -18.91
CA VAL A 144 -10.32 0.08 -17.61
C VAL A 144 -9.13 1.01 -17.77
N MET A 145 -8.14 0.63 -18.57
CA MET A 145 -6.94 1.42 -18.83
C MET A 145 -7.24 2.74 -19.52
N ARG A 146 -8.13 2.75 -20.52
CA ARG A 146 -8.59 4.00 -21.14
C ARG A 146 -9.28 4.90 -20.13
N SER A 147 -10.24 4.35 -19.37
CA SER A 147 -10.93 5.10 -18.32
C SER A 147 -9.97 5.68 -17.27
N LEU A 148 -8.92 4.93 -16.92
CA LEU A 148 -7.90 5.33 -15.96
C LEU A 148 -7.05 6.48 -16.53
N ALA A 149 -6.55 6.32 -17.76
CA ALA A 149 -5.75 7.35 -18.44
C ALA A 149 -6.53 8.66 -18.61
N ASP A 150 -7.80 8.58 -19.03
CA ASP A 150 -8.67 9.76 -19.20
C ASP A 150 -8.88 10.51 -17.87
N ARG A 151 -9.16 9.78 -16.79
CA ARG A 151 -9.36 10.39 -15.45
C ARG A 151 -8.06 10.92 -14.88
N ALA A 152 -6.98 10.17 -15.02
CA ALA A 152 -5.66 10.62 -14.61
C ALA A 152 -5.27 11.90 -15.34
N ALA A 153 -5.58 12.06 -16.63
CA ALA A 153 -5.25 13.26 -17.38
C ALA A 153 -6.02 14.51 -16.92
N LEU A 154 -7.23 14.34 -16.39
CA LEU A 154 -8.12 15.44 -15.98
C LEU A 154 -8.04 15.78 -14.49
N ASP A 155 -7.58 14.84 -13.65
CA ASP A 155 -7.53 15.04 -12.20
C ASP A 155 -6.28 15.83 -11.78
N ALA A 156 -6.52 17.05 -11.32
CA ALA A 156 -5.49 17.96 -10.82
C ALA A 156 -5.37 17.92 -9.28
N ASP A 157 -6.28 17.24 -8.59
CA ASP A 157 -6.29 17.20 -7.12
C ASP A 157 -5.28 16.17 -6.60
N VAL A 158 -4.25 16.64 -5.91
CA VAL A 158 -3.19 15.76 -5.40
C VAL A 158 -3.68 14.76 -4.35
N GLY A 159 -4.73 15.09 -3.59
CA GLY A 159 -5.35 14.16 -2.64
C GLY A 159 -5.94 12.95 -3.35
N HIS A 160 -6.68 13.18 -4.44
CA HIS A 160 -7.22 12.10 -5.28
C HIS A 160 -6.12 11.27 -5.93
N LEU A 161 -5.07 11.92 -6.48
CA LEU A 161 -3.92 11.21 -7.05
C LEU A 161 -3.23 10.33 -6.00
N ALA A 162 -3.01 10.88 -4.79
CA ALA A 162 -2.37 10.19 -3.69
C ALA A 162 -3.22 9.04 -3.14
N GLN A 163 -4.56 9.15 -3.19
CA GLN A 163 -5.48 8.08 -2.83
C GLN A 163 -5.45 6.92 -3.84
N ALA A 164 -5.33 7.24 -5.14
CA ALA A 164 -5.36 6.24 -6.21
C ALA A 164 -4.03 5.46 -6.33
N LEU A 165 -2.88 6.12 -6.12
CA LEU A 165 -1.56 5.52 -6.37
C LEU A 165 -1.34 4.15 -5.69
N PRO A 166 -1.66 3.92 -4.39
CA PRO A 166 -1.41 2.64 -3.74
C PRO A 166 -2.09 1.44 -4.43
N ALA A 167 -3.33 1.60 -4.90
CA ALA A 167 -4.04 0.54 -5.62
C ALA A 167 -3.41 0.27 -6.99
N LEU A 168 -2.91 1.32 -7.66
CA LEU A 168 -2.24 1.20 -8.94
C LEU A 168 -0.92 0.45 -8.82
N VAL A 169 -0.12 0.76 -7.79
CA VAL A 169 1.16 0.09 -7.53
C VAL A 169 0.97 -1.39 -7.21
N ARG A 170 -0.01 -1.72 -6.35
CA ARG A 170 -0.35 -3.13 -6.09
C ARG A 170 -0.77 -3.85 -7.37
N SER A 171 -1.55 -3.19 -8.23
CA SER A 171 -1.95 -3.72 -9.54
C SER A 171 -0.73 -4.08 -10.41
N VAL A 172 0.27 -3.19 -10.50
CA VAL A 172 1.52 -3.48 -11.22
C VAL A 172 2.22 -4.73 -10.67
N ARG A 173 2.28 -4.87 -9.33
CA ARG A 173 2.92 -6.03 -8.68
C ARG A 173 2.19 -7.35 -8.95
N TYR A 174 0.86 -7.34 -9.02
CA TYR A 174 0.07 -8.56 -9.28
C TYR A 174 0.02 -8.95 -10.76
N GLY A 175 0.25 -8.00 -11.66
CA GLY A 175 0.31 -8.22 -13.11
C GLY A 175 1.38 -9.24 -13.51
N ASP A 176 2.57 -9.10 -12.92
CA ASP A 176 3.73 -9.95 -13.15
C ASP A 176 3.47 -11.41 -12.74
N VAL A 177 2.90 -11.62 -11.55
CA VAL A 177 2.55 -12.96 -11.03
C VAL A 177 1.51 -13.68 -11.89
N ARG A 178 0.71 -12.93 -12.67
CA ARG A 178 -0.44 -13.46 -13.45
C ARG A 178 -0.24 -13.41 -14.96
N GLY A 179 0.95 -13.03 -15.44
CA GLY A 179 1.30 -13.02 -16.86
C GLY A 179 0.50 -12.02 -17.70
N THR A 180 0.06 -10.91 -17.09
CA THR A 180 -0.63 -9.83 -17.80
C THR A 180 0.36 -8.70 -18.05
N ASP A 181 0.43 -8.19 -19.28
CA ASP A 181 1.26 -7.02 -19.61
C ASP A 181 0.75 -5.77 -18.87
N THR A 182 1.45 -5.40 -17.80
CA THR A 182 1.13 -4.25 -16.94
C THR A 182 2.06 -3.06 -17.16
N VAL A 183 2.79 -3.02 -18.28
CA VAL A 183 3.68 -1.90 -18.62
C VAL A 183 2.91 -0.57 -18.61
N ALA A 184 1.73 -0.53 -19.23
CA ALA A 184 0.89 0.67 -19.25
C ALA A 184 0.42 1.12 -17.84
N LEU A 185 0.19 0.20 -16.91
CA LEU A 185 -0.14 0.55 -15.52
C LEU A 185 1.07 1.16 -14.80
N GLY A 186 2.26 0.63 -15.05
CA GLY A 186 3.52 1.15 -14.52
C GLY A 186 3.78 2.59 -14.99
N GLU A 187 3.60 2.86 -16.28
CA GLU A 187 3.75 4.21 -16.85
C GLU A 187 2.79 5.21 -16.21
N VAL A 188 1.52 4.81 -16.01
CA VAL A 188 0.55 5.68 -15.34
C VAL A 188 0.91 5.89 -13.85
N ALA A 189 1.41 4.85 -13.16
CA ALA A 189 1.84 4.97 -11.76
C ALA A 189 2.99 5.96 -11.60
N VAL A 190 3.99 5.89 -12.48
CA VAL A 190 5.10 6.84 -12.53
C VAL A 190 4.56 8.24 -12.80
N GLY A 191 3.73 8.42 -13.82
CA GLY A 191 3.16 9.73 -14.16
C GLY A 191 2.28 10.35 -13.06
N LEU A 192 1.52 9.54 -12.32
CA LEU A 192 0.80 9.96 -11.11
C LEU A 192 1.77 10.43 -10.04
N THR A 193 2.82 9.65 -9.78
CA THR A 193 3.81 9.98 -8.76
C THR A 193 4.52 11.28 -9.06
N GLU A 194 4.87 11.55 -10.32
CA GLU A 194 5.49 12.82 -10.72
C GLU A 194 4.59 14.02 -10.45
N ARG A 195 3.29 13.90 -10.71
CA ARG A 195 2.31 14.94 -10.40
C ARG A 195 2.11 15.12 -8.91
N ILE A 196 2.09 14.04 -8.13
CA ILE A 196 2.06 14.10 -6.66
C ILE A 196 3.30 14.83 -6.13
N LEU A 197 4.50 14.52 -6.64
CA LEU A 197 5.74 15.18 -6.23
C LEU A 197 5.69 16.70 -6.41
N VAL A 198 5.05 17.17 -7.47
CA VAL A 198 4.89 18.60 -7.77
C VAL A 198 3.75 19.24 -6.98
N GLY A 199 2.61 18.55 -6.88
CA GLY A 199 1.37 19.09 -6.28
C GLY A 199 1.29 18.97 -4.76
N LEU A 200 2.00 18.02 -4.14
CA LEU A 200 1.88 17.77 -2.70
C LEU A 200 2.38 18.94 -1.85
N PRO A 201 3.56 19.55 -2.13
CA PRO A 201 4.05 20.65 -1.31
C PRO A 201 3.11 21.87 -1.22
N PRO A 202 2.53 22.40 -2.31
CA PRO A 202 1.54 23.48 -2.20
C PRO A 202 0.18 23.03 -1.64
N ALA A 203 -0.16 21.75 -1.67
CA ALA A 203 -1.39 21.25 -1.01
C ALA A 203 -1.23 21.05 0.50
N CYS A 204 0.00 21.04 1.02
CA CYS A 204 0.29 20.86 2.43
C CYS A 204 0.28 22.18 3.23
N VAL A 205 -0.08 23.32 2.64
CA VAL A 205 -0.07 24.61 3.34
C VAL A 205 -1.49 25.10 3.63
N GLY A 206 -1.68 25.79 4.76
CA GLY A 206 -2.97 26.40 5.11
C GLY A 206 -4.09 25.39 5.43
N LEU A 207 -3.74 24.16 5.77
CA LEU A 207 -4.70 23.12 6.19
C LEU A 207 -5.11 23.32 7.65
N ASP A 208 -6.36 22.99 7.95
CA ASP A 208 -6.83 22.81 9.33
C ASP A 208 -6.37 21.45 9.89
N ALA A 209 -6.78 21.13 11.12
CA ALA A 209 -6.36 19.89 11.79
C ALA A 209 -6.84 18.63 11.04
N ASP A 210 -8.07 18.64 10.53
CA ASP A 210 -8.66 17.49 9.83
C ASP A 210 -8.01 17.28 8.46
N GLY A 211 -7.81 18.36 7.70
CA GLY A 211 -7.10 18.36 6.42
C GLY A 211 -5.64 17.95 6.58
N ALA A 212 -4.95 18.39 7.64
CA ALA A 212 -3.59 17.96 7.94
C ALA A 212 -3.53 16.45 8.26
N ALA A 213 -4.51 15.94 9.01
CA ALA A 213 -4.61 14.52 9.34
C ALA A 213 -4.90 13.67 8.10
N GLU A 214 -5.74 14.14 7.18
CA GLU A 214 -6.02 13.50 5.90
C GLU A 214 -4.79 13.49 5.00
N MET A 215 -4.15 14.65 4.81
CA MET A 215 -2.93 14.77 4.01
C MET A 215 -1.79 13.89 4.55
N ARG A 216 -1.66 13.77 5.88
CA ARG A 216 -0.72 12.83 6.51
C ARG A 216 -0.99 11.38 6.06
N ARG A 217 -2.25 10.93 6.06
CA ARG A 217 -2.61 9.57 5.62
C ARG A 217 -2.26 9.34 4.14
N HIS A 218 -2.54 10.32 3.29
CA HIS A 218 -2.17 10.28 1.87
C HIS A 218 -0.65 10.20 1.67
N MET A 219 0.11 11.05 2.35
CA MET A 219 1.58 11.07 2.29
C MET A 219 2.19 9.72 2.69
N GLU A 220 1.67 9.09 3.75
CA GLU A 220 2.12 7.76 4.18
C GLU A 220 1.78 6.66 3.17
N ALA A 221 0.59 6.71 2.58
CA ALA A 221 0.16 5.75 1.58
C ALA A 221 1.02 5.85 0.30
N VAL A 222 1.30 7.08 -0.14
CA VAL A 222 2.20 7.36 -1.28
C VAL A 222 3.61 6.90 -0.99
N HIS A 223 4.15 7.20 0.19
CA HIS A 223 5.50 6.78 0.57
C HIS A 223 5.67 5.25 0.48
N ARG A 224 4.72 4.47 1.03
CA ARG A 224 4.71 3.01 0.90
C ARG A 224 4.59 2.56 -0.55
N ALA A 225 3.74 3.22 -1.35
CA ALA A 225 3.54 2.89 -2.75
C ALA A 225 4.81 3.11 -3.59
N ILE A 226 5.53 4.22 -3.39
CA ILE A 226 6.81 4.49 -4.04
C ILE A 226 7.86 3.44 -3.63
N GLY A 227 7.83 3.03 -2.36
CA GLY A 227 8.64 1.91 -1.87
C GLY A 227 8.46 0.66 -2.73
N LEU A 228 7.21 0.19 -2.80
CA LEU A 228 6.85 -1.01 -3.58
C LEU A 228 7.19 -0.88 -5.07
N LEU A 229 7.00 0.29 -5.69
CA LEU A 229 7.37 0.50 -7.10
C LEU A 229 8.86 0.29 -7.37
N SER A 230 9.75 0.79 -6.51
CA SER A 230 11.18 0.59 -6.74
C SER A 230 11.63 -0.84 -6.46
N GLU A 231 10.99 -1.54 -5.52
CA GLU A 231 11.24 -2.97 -5.31
C GLU A 231 10.92 -3.75 -6.59
N THR A 232 9.74 -3.51 -7.19
CA THR A 232 9.35 -4.17 -8.44
C THR A 232 10.32 -3.87 -9.60
N ALA A 233 10.79 -2.62 -9.74
CA ALA A 233 11.75 -2.26 -10.79
C ALA A 233 13.12 -2.94 -10.59
N THR A 234 13.52 -3.16 -9.34
CA THR A 234 14.79 -3.83 -9.01
C THR A 234 14.70 -5.33 -9.30
N GLU A 235 13.57 -5.97 -8.97
CA GLU A 235 13.30 -7.39 -9.27
C GLU A 235 13.29 -7.65 -10.79
N THR A 236 12.63 -6.80 -11.59
CA THR A 236 12.62 -6.94 -13.06
C THR A 236 14.01 -6.74 -13.68
N GLY A 237 14.79 -5.77 -13.18
CA GLY A 237 16.15 -5.52 -13.66
C GLY A 237 17.12 -6.66 -13.37
N ALA A 238 17.00 -7.30 -12.19
CA ALA A 238 17.81 -8.46 -11.82
C ALA A 238 17.49 -9.70 -12.66
N ALA A 239 16.21 -9.94 -12.98
CA ALA A 239 15.81 -11.04 -13.86
C ALA A 239 16.36 -10.90 -15.28
N ALA A 240 16.28 -9.70 -15.87
CA ALA A 240 16.80 -9.44 -17.21
C ALA A 240 18.34 -9.58 -17.30
N ALA A 241 19.06 -9.21 -16.24
CA ALA A 241 20.51 -9.38 -16.17
C ALA A 241 20.91 -10.87 -16.12
N ALA A 242 20.18 -11.69 -15.37
CA ALA A 242 20.41 -13.14 -15.29
C ALA A 242 20.10 -13.86 -16.62
N GLU A 243 19.09 -13.40 -17.37
CA GLU A 243 18.79 -13.93 -18.71
C GLU A 243 19.87 -13.55 -19.73
N THR A 244 20.46 -12.36 -19.62
CA THR A 244 21.53 -11.89 -20.51
C THR A 244 22.84 -12.66 -20.31
N GLU A 245 23.14 -13.08 -19.07
CA GLU A 245 24.35 -13.87 -18.76
C GLU A 245 24.24 -15.36 -19.19
N SER A 246 23.03 -15.89 -19.34
CA SER A 246 22.81 -17.29 -19.77
C SER A 246 22.75 -17.49 -21.29
N GLY A 247 22.76 -16.41 -22.07
CA GLY A 247 22.57 -16.40 -23.53
C GLY A 247 23.75 -15.88 -24.34
N THR A 248 25.01 -16.20 -23.98
CA THR A 248 26.18 -15.86 -24.82
C THR A 248 26.89 -17.12 -25.35
N GLU A 249 26.32 -17.72 -26.41
CA GLU A 249 27.12 -18.48 -27.38
C GLU A 249 27.05 -17.77 -28.73
N ALA A 250 28.19 -17.20 -29.12
CA ALA A 250 28.36 -16.26 -30.20
C ALA A 250 28.23 -16.91 -31.59
N ARG A 251 27.53 -16.25 -32.51
CA ARG A 251 27.85 -16.29 -33.94
C ARG A 251 27.68 -14.89 -34.55
N PRO A 252 28.68 -14.38 -35.30
CA PRO A 252 28.50 -13.15 -36.04
C PRO A 252 27.77 -13.46 -37.35
N HIS A 253 26.82 -12.62 -37.77
CA HIS A 253 26.81 -12.03 -39.11
C HIS A 253 25.62 -11.09 -39.36
N THR A 254 25.99 -9.96 -39.99
CA THR A 254 25.26 -9.12 -40.95
C THR A 254 24.06 -8.29 -40.48
N GLN A 255 24.40 -7.01 -40.27
CA GLN A 255 23.65 -5.78 -40.48
C GLN A 255 22.52 -5.89 -41.52
N THR A 256 21.29 -5.61 -41.09
CA THR A 256 20.19 -5.13 -41.94
C THR A 256 19.25 -4.29 -41.07
N ASP A 257 18.84 -3.17 -41.63
CA ASP A 257 17.99 -2.12 -41.08
C ASP A 257 16.79 -2.62 -40.27
N ALA A 258 16.63 -2.07 -39.07
CA ALA A 258 15.34 -1.99 -38.41
C ALA A 258 15.29 -0.71 -37.57
N ARG A 259 14.48 0.24 -38.02
CA ARG A 259 13.84 1.24 -37.17
C ARG A 259 13.00 0.49 -36.14
N SER A 260 13.62 0.13 -35.03
CA SER A 260 12.92 -0.40 -33.87
C SER A 260 12.62 0.75 -32.94
N ALA A 261 11.34 0.97 -32.70
CA ALA A 261 10.83 1.84 -31.67
C ALA A 261 11.54 1.49 -30.35
N GLU A 262 12.26 2.47 -29.79
CA GLU A 262 12.71 2.44 -28.41
C GLU A 262 11.46 2.50 -27.52
N THR A 263 10.88 1.33 -27.25
CA THR A 263 10.10 1.13 -26.04
C THR A 263 11.05 1.40 -24.90
N ARG A 264 11.02 2.63 -24.37
CA ARG A 264 11.76 3.04 -23.18
C ARG A 264 11.23 2.24 -22.00
N SER A 265 11.70 1.00 -21.83
CA SER A 265 11.56 0.31 -20.55
C SER A 265 12.22 1.20 -19.50
N ALA A 266 11.44 1.70 -18.56
CA ALA A 266 11.95 2.49 -17.45
C ALA A 266 12.99 1.64 -16.70
N GLY A 267 14.28 1.88 -16.94
CA GLY A 267 15.35 1.13 -16.30
C GLY A 267 15.40 1.36 -14.79
N PRO A 268 16.14 0.52 -14.03
CA PRO A 268 16.25 0.59 -12.57
C PRO A 268 16.56 2.00 -12.03
N GLY A 269 17.37 2.78 -12.77
CA GLY A 269 17.73 4.15 -12.42
C GLY A 269 16.57 5.15 -12.39
N ALA A 270 15.46 4.90 -13.10
CA ALA A 270 14.27 5.76 -13.04
C ALA A 270 13.52 5.60 -11.71
N ALA A 271 13.44 4.38 -11.18
CA ALA A 271 12.77 4.08 -9.92
C ALA A 271 13.58 4.53 -8.69
N ASP A 272 14.91 4.42 -8.74
CA ASP A 272 15.80 5.02 -7.76
C ASP A 272 15.74 6.55 -7.80
N GLY A 273 15.63 7.13 -8.99
CA GLY A 273 15.37 8.56 -9.19
C GLY A 273 14.07 9.02 -8.53
N LEU A 274 13.02 8.19 -8.58
CA LEU A 274 11.72 8.50 -7.97
C LEU A 274 11.79 8.53 -6.44
N ARG A 275 12.41 7.53 -5.82
CA ARG A 275 12.68 7.55 -4.36
C ARG A 275 13.53 8.74 -3.99
N ALA A 276 14.56 9.07 -4.76
CA ALA A 276 15.43 10.20 -4.50
C ALA A 276 14.64 11.52 -4.47
N ARG A 277 13.80 11.76 -5.48
CA ARG A 277 12.92 12.94 -5.60
C ARG A 277 11.88 12.99 -4.47
N TRP A 278 11.27 11.85 -4.11
CA TRP A 278 10.32 11.77 -2.99
C TRP A 278 10.93 12.22 -1.67
N ALA A 279 12.12 11.73 -1.31
CA ALA A 279 12.74 12.20 -0.08
C ALA A 279 13.21 13.65 -0.16
N ALA A 280 13.64 14.14 -1.33
CA ALA A 280 13.96 15.57 -1.47
C ALA A 280 12.73 16.43 -1.19
N MET A 281 11.56 16.01 -1.69
CA MET A 281 10.28 16.65 -1.41
C MET A 281 9.91 16.54 0.09
N LEU A 282 10.02 15.36 0.72
CA LEU A 282 9.79 15.20 2.16
C LEU A 282 10.73 16.07 3.00
N ARG A 283 12.01 16.22 2.62
CA ARG A 283 12.95 17.12 3.32
C ARG A 283 12.50 18.56 3.21
N SER A 284 12.01 18.97 2.03
CA SER A 284 11.41 20.28 1.86
C SER A 284 10.17 20.46 2.74
N LEU A 285 9.32 19.44 2.91
CA LEU A 285 8.16 19.54 3.81
C LEU A 285 8.61 19.63 5.28
N ALA A 286 9.53 18.78 5.71
CA ALA A 286 10.02 18.75 7.09
C ALA A 286 10.63 20.10 7.54
N GLY A 287 11.38 20.76 6.64
CA GLY A 287 12.07 22.02 6.92
C GLY A 287 11.28 23.30 6.60
N ARG A 288 10.09 23.23 6.00
CA ARG A 288 9.33 24.43 5.59
C ARG A 288 8.67 25.13 6.78
N ASP A 289 9.20 26.31 7.12
CA ASP A 289 8.58 27.32 7.99
C ASP A 289 8.12 28.53 7.15
N GLY A 290 7.34 28.29 6.08
CA GLY A 290 6.85 29.34 5.18
C GLY A 290 5.53 29.98 5.62
N THR A 291 5.02 30.96 4.86
CA THR A 291 3.69 31.56 5.05
C THR A 291 2.85 31.39 3.78
N PRO A 292 1.72 30.66 3.79
CA PRO A 292 1.16 29.90 4.91
C PRO A 292 2.03 28.69 5.29
N ALA A 293 2.09 28.38 6.59
CA ALA A 293 2.92 27.32 7.13
C ALA A 293 2.36 25.94 6.78
N THR A 294 3.26 24.98 6.59
CA THR A 294 2.91 23.56 6.57
C THR A 294 2.63 23.13 8.01
N PRO A 295 1.47 22.53 8.32
CA PRO A 295 1.15 22.09 9.68
C PRO A 295 2.21 21.16 10.26
N GLY A 296 2.50 21.34 11.55
CA GLY A 296 3.50 20.58 12.29
C GLY A 296 3.33 19.07 12.11
N LEU A 297 2.08 18.59 12.11
CA LEU A 297 1.73 17.18 11.91
C LEU A 297 2.34 16.57 10.63
N ILE A 298 2.31 17.31 9.52
CA ILE A 298 2.87 16.85 8.24
C ILE A 298 4.41 16.92 8.29
N ARG A 299 4.97 17.99 8.87
CA ARG A 299 6.41 18.20 8.98
C ARG A 299 7.08 17.12 9.82
N GLY A 300 6.54 16.83 11.01
CA GLY A 300 7.02 15.79 11.90
C GLY A 300 6.92 14.42 11.24
N ARG A 301 5.83 14.14 10.52
CA ARG A 301 5.68 12.87 9.80
C ARG A 301 6.68 12.74 8.65
N ALA A 302 6.91 13.79 7.88
CA ALA A 302 7.91 13.79 6.81
C ALA A 302 9.32 13.53 7.36
N ALA A 303 9.69 14.16 8.47
CA ALA A 303 10.95 13.90 9.17
C ALA A 303 11.06 12.43 9.63
N ARG A 304 9.98 11.87 10.20
CA ARG A 304 9.97 10.47 10.63
C ARG A 304 10.15 9.50 9.46
N LEU A 305 9.42 9.68 8.36
CA LEU A 305 9.55 8.82 7.17
C LEU A 305 10.99 8.83 6.61
N LEU A 306 11.64 10.00 6.62
CA LEU A 306 13.05 10.09 6.19
C LEU A 306 14.01 9.40 7.15
N LEU A 307 13.76 9.48 8.46
CA LEU A 307 14.54 8.80 9.48
C LEU A 307 14.40 7.28 9.37
N ASP A 308 13.17 6.78 9.19
CA ASP A 308 12.86 5.37 8.97
C ASP A 308 13.62 4.78 7.76
N ASP A 309 13.70 5.54 6.67
CA ASP A 309 14.45 5.16 5.46
C ASP A 309 15.98 5.36 5.60
N GLY A 310 16.49 5.86 6.73
CA GLY A 310 17.91 6.19 6.91
C GLY A 310 18.40 7.36 6.04
N ARG A 311 17.48 8.21 5.56
CA ARG A 311 17.74 9.35 4.66
C ARG A 311 17.79 10.71 5.36
N LEU A 312 17.62 10.67 6.69
CA LEU A 312 17.81 11.76 7.64
C LEU A 312 18.69 11.24 8.78
N ALA A 313 19.77 11.96 9.09
CA ALA A 313 20.62 11.62 10.24
C ALA A 313 19.90 11.98 11.55
N GLU A 314 20.26 11.30 12.65
CA GLU A 314 19.66 11.56 13.96
C GLU A 314 19.87 12.99 14.45
N ASP A 315 21.08 13.54 14.27
CA ASP A 315 21.39 14.91 14.70
C ASP A 315 20.51 15.92 13.97
N GLU A 316 20.20 15.67 12.70
CA GLU A 316 19.33 16.52 11.91
C GLU A 316 17.86 16.34 12.32
N ALA A 317 17.42 15.13 12.64
CA ALA A 317 16.09 14.88 13.21
C ALA A 317 15.93 15.59 14.57
N ALA A 318 16.96 15.53 15.43
CA ALA A 318 16.99 16.24 16.71
C ALA A 318 16.96 17.76 16.50
N ARG A 319 17.66 18.29 15.50
CA ARG A 319 17.64 19.71 15.13
C ARG A 319 16.24 20.16 14.71
N LEU A 320 15.58 19.42 13.81
CA LEU A 320 14.21 19.73 13.36
C LEU A 320 13.20 19.68 14.52
N MET A 321 13.34 18.71 15.40
CA MET A 321 12.50 18.57 16.58
C MET A 321 12.73 19.69 17.61
N GLY A 322 13.98 20.16 17.76
CA GLY A 322 14.31 21.33 18.58
C GLY A 322 13.73 22.64 18.02
N LEU A 323 13.75 22.82 16.70
CA LEU A 323 13.12 23.96 16.04
C LEU A 323 11.60 24.01 16.26
N ALA A 324 10.94 22.84 16.26
CA ALA A 324 9.50 22.77 16.53
C ALA A 324 9.11 23.27 17.93
N LEU A 325 10.03 23.26 18.90
CA LEU A 325 9.84 23.82 20.26
C LEU A 325 10.47 25.20 20.46
N SER A 326 10.89 25.89 19.41
CA SER A 326 11.46 27.22 19.59
C SER A 326 10.49 28.12 20.37
N PRO A 327 10.97 29.06 21.22
CA PRO A 327 10.10 29.96 21.97
C PRO A 327 9.11 30.76 21.09
N GLY A 328 9.38 30.87 19.79
CA GLY A 328 8.49 31.50 18.81
C GLY A 328 7.39 30.60 18.24
N THR A 329 7.43 29.29 18.50
CA THR A 329 6.44 28.32 18.02
C THR A 329 5.26 28.23 18.99
N GLN A 330 4.04 28.28 18.47
CA GLN A 330 2.84 28.11 19.30
C GLN A 330 2.76 26.67 19.85
N PRO A 331 2.43 26.45 21.14
CA PRO A 331 2.40 25.11 21.74
C PRO A 331 1.56 24.06 20.98
N PRO A 332 0.38 24.38 20.39
CA PRO A 332 -0.38 23.43 19.58
C PRO A 332 0.36 22.95 18.32
N GLU A 333 1.15 23.83 17.70
CA GLU A 333 1.94 23.50 16.51
C GLU A 333 3.11 22.59 16.88
N ALA A 334 3.80 22.88 17.98
CA ALA A 334 4.87 22.04 18.51
C ALA A 334 4.39 20.62 18.85
N ALA A 335 3.23 20.51 19.50
CA ALA A 335 2.66 19.20 19.82
C ALA A 335 2.19 18.43 18.58
N SER A 336 1.60 19.14 17.60
CA SER A 336 1.21 18.53 16.32
C SER A 336 2.43 17.98 15.59
N TRP A 337 3.55 18.69 15.62
CA TRP A 337 4.83 18.20 15.08
C TRP A 337 5.27 16.91 15.74
N ILE A 338 5.26 16.86 17.07
CA ILE A 338 5.64 15.66 17.81
C ILE A 338 4.71 14.50 17.50
N GLU A 339 3.39 14.73 17.49
CA GLU A 339 2.40 13.73 17.09
C GLU A 339 2.70 13.14 15.71
N GLY A 340 3.06 13.98 14.74
CA GLY A 340 3.46 13.56 13.41
C GLY A 340 4.73 12.70 13.41
N PHE A 341 5.70 13.05 14.25
CA PHE A 341 6.99 12.37 14.34
C PHE A 341 6.91 11.01 15.04
N ILE A 342 6.26 10.92 16.19
CA ILE A 342 6.17 9.66 16.97
C ILE A 342 5.04 8.74 16.49
N GLY A 343 4.10 9.29 15.71
CA GLY A 343 2.90 8.60 15.24
C GLY A 343 1.83 8.54 16.32
N GLY A 344 0.64 9.06 16.02
CA GLY A 344 -0.55 8.96 16.87
C GLY A 344 -1.47 7.78 16.54
N GLY A 345 -2.30 7.36 17.50
CA GLY A 345 -3.37 6.35 17.34
C GLY A 345 -3.05 4.95 17.88
N ALA A 346 -4.01 4.03 17.78
CA ALA A 346 -3.85 2.63 18.14
C ALA A 346 -2.89 1.95 17.13
N GLY A 347 -1.70 1.58 17.60
CA GLY A 347 -0.56 1.16 16.76
C GLY A 347 0.59 2.18 16.69
N GLY A 348 0.36 3.43 17.10
CA GLY A 348 1.42 4.40 17.37
C GLY A 348 2.26 3.97 18.58
N GLY A 349 3.56 4.28 18.56
CA GLY A 349 4.47 3.99 19.67
C GLY A 349 5.05 2.57 19.74
N MET A 350 4.60 1.62 18.90
CA MET A 350 5.24 0.29 18.81
C MET A 350 6.70 0.39 18.34
N LEU A 351 7.00 1.34 17.45
CA LEU A 351 8.38 1.62 17.03
C LEU A 351 9.23 2.17 18.18
N LEU A 352 8.66 3.00 19.08
CA LEU A 352 9.38 3.49 20.26
C LEU A 352 9.75 2.37 21.24
N VAL A 353 9.01 1.26 21.24
CA VAL A 353 9.32 0.08 22.07
C VAL A 353 10.50 -0.72 21.50
N HIS A 354 10.67 -0.72 20.18
CA HIS A 354 11.65 -1.57 19.50
C HIS A 354 12.90 -0.81 19.01
N ASP A 355 12.84 0.52 18.93
CA ASP A 355 13.91 1.39 18.46
C ASP A 355 14.40 2.26 19.62
N GLU A 356 15.43 1.77 20.34
CA GLU A 356 16.05 2.48 21.46
C GLU A 356 16.67 3.82 21.03
N ARG A 357 17.09 3.93 19.76
CA ARG A 357 17.67 5.16 19.21
C ARG A 357 16.59 6.24 19.10
N LEU A 358 15.43 5.88 18.56
CA LEU A 358 14.27 6.75 18.51
C LEU A 358 13.77 7.14 19.90
N LEU A 359 13.66 6.17 20.81
CA LEU A 359 13.25 6.45 22.19
C LEU A 359 14.22 7.43 22.86
N GLY A 360 15.52 7.23 22.70
CA GLY A 360 16.55 8.13 23.21
C GLY A 360 16.50 9.53 22.60
N LEU A 361 16.11 9.66 21.33
CA LEU A 361 15.92 10.95 20.67
C LEU A 361 14.74 11.72 21.28
N VAL A 362 13.60 11.06 21.50
CA VAL A 362 12.43 11.66 22.17
C VAL A 362 12.73 12.00 23.63
N ASP A 363 13.45 11.13 24.34
CA ASP A 363 13.84 11.33 25.74
C ASP A 363 14.78 12.53 25.93
N ARG A 364 15.88 12.60 25.15
CA ARG A 364 16.80 13.74 25.16
C ARG A 364 16.08 15.05 24.87
N TRP A 365 15.11 15.01 23.97
CA TRP A 365 14.30 16.16 23.63
C TRP A 365 13.37 16.58 24.76
N LEU A 366 12.64 15.65 25.38
CA LEU A 366 11.78 15.93 26.54
C LEU A 366 12.58 16.56 27.69
N ILE A 367 13.81 16.09 27.93
CA ILE A 367 14.70 16.63 28.96
C ILE A 367 15.19 18.05 28.60
N SER A 368 15.32 18.37 27.31
CA SER A 368 15.78 19.68 26.83
C SER A 368 14.71 20.78 26.85
N VAL A 369 13.44 20.44 27.08
CA VAL A 369 12.33 21.42 27.06
C VAL A 369 12.42 22.33 28.30
N PRO A 370 12.48 23.66 28.13
CA PRO A 370 12.46 24.60 29.26
C PRO A 370 11.20 24.43 30.11
N ALA A 371 11.29 24.60 31.43
CA ALA A 371 10.18 24.39 32.36
C ALA A 371 8.93 25.23 32.01
N GLU A 372 9.14 26.45 31.51
CA GLU A 372 8.08 27.36 31.07
C GLU A 372 7.29 26.79 29.88
N ALA A 373 7.97 26.26 28.86
CA ALA A 373 7.35 25.65 27.69
C ALA A 373 6.79 24.23 27.99
N PHE A 374 7.40 23.52 28.94
CA PHE A 374 7.00 22.16 29.30
C PHE A 374 5.56 22.10 29.81
N THR A 375 5.13 23.11 30.58
CA THR A 375 3.76 23.18 31.12
C THR A 375 2.71 23.26 30.01
N ASP A 376 3.02 23.95 28.90
CA ASP A 376 2.10 24.13 27.78
C ASP A 376 2.05 22.92 26.84
N VAL A 377 3.17 22.21 26.69
CA VAL A 377 3.31 21.07 25.79
C VAL A 377 2.86 19.75 26.45
N LEU A 378 2.96 19.65 27.78
CA LEU A 378 2.65 18.43 28.55
C LEU A 378 1.22 17.89 28.34
N PRO A 379 0.14 18.69 28.35
CA PRO A 379 -1.22 18.18 28.13
C PRO A 379 -1.37 17.53 26.76
N LEU A 380 -0.70 18.10 25.75
CA LEU A 380 -0.76 17.64 24.37
C LEU A 380 0.06 16.35 24.21
N LEU A 381 1.26 16.28 24.78
CA LEU A 381 2.03 15.03 24.86
C LEU A 381 1.25 13.93 25.57
N ARG A 382 0.63 14.25 26.71
CA ARG A 382 -0.20 13.28 27.45
C ARG A 382 -1.31 12.74 26.57
N ARG A 383 -1.96 13.59 25.77
CA ARG A 383 -2.98 13.17 24.79
C ARG A 383 -2.38 12.22 23.76
N THR A 384 -1.25 12.57 23.14
CA THR A 384 -0.60 11.73 22.12
C THR A 384 -0.22 10.35 22.66
N PHE A 385 0.47 10.30 23.80
CA PHE A 385 0.86 9.02 24.43
C PHE A 385 -0.34 8.24 24.97
N SER A 386 -1.43 8.90 25.37
CA SER A 386 -2.64 8.21 25.86
C SER A 386 -3.36 7.41 24.77
N ALA A 387 -3.15 7.75 23.49
CA ALA A 387 -3.72 7.03 22.36
C ALA A 387 -3.06 5.67 22.12
N TYR A 388 -1.91 5.39 22.76
CA TYR A 388 -1.20 4.12 22.61
C TYR A 388 -1.86 3.01 23.44
N ASP A 389 -1.78 1.80 22.91
CA ASP A 389 -2.28 0.61 23.59
C ASP A 389 -1.66 0.48 24.99
N THR A 390 -2.46 0.00 25.95
CA THR A 390 -2.03 -0.13 27.35
C THR A 390 -0.76 -0.97 27.51
N GLY A 391 -0.57 -2.00 26.67
CA GLY A 391 0.65 -2.82 26.65
C GLY A 391 1.89 -2.04 26.19
N VAL A 392 1.75 -1.22 25.15
CA VAL A 392 2.81 -0.34 24.63
C VAL A 392 3.21 0.67 25.70
N ARG A 393 2.24 1.34 26.33
CA ARG A 393 2.50 2.32 27.40
C ARG A 393 3.24 1.72 28.60
N ARG A 394 2.86 0.50 29.02
CA ARG A 394 3.55 -0.20 30.11
C ARG A 394 5.01 -0.48 29.74
N THR A 395 5.25 -1.03 28.56
CA THR A 395 6.59 -1.38 28.08
C THR A 395 7.48 -0.15 27.95
N LEU A 396 6.95 0.95 27.39
CA LEU A 396 7.67 2.23 27.33
C LEU A 396 8.04 2.74 28.72
N GLY A 397 7.12 2.66 29.69
CA GLY A 397 7.41 3.03 31.08
C GLY A 397 8.50 2.18 31.73
N GLU A 398 8.58 0.88 31.39
CA GLU A 398 9.66 0.00 31.85
C GLU A 398 11.01 0.33 31.19
N LEU A 399 11.01 0.65 29.89
CA LEU A 399 12.22 1.09 29.17
C LEU A 399 12.76 2.39 29.74
N VAL A 400 11.91 3.40 29.92
CA VAL A 400 12.31 4.69 30.53
C VAL A 400 12.83 4.50 31.95
N ARG A 401 12.20 3.61 32.75
CA ARG A 401 12.67 3.30 34.11
C ARG A 401 14.05 2.62 34.11
N ARG A 402 14.34 1.79 33.10
CA ARG A 402 15.63 1.11 32.95
C ARG A 402 16.76 2.09 32.62
N GLY A 403 16.44 3.22 31.99
CA GLY A 403 17.42 4.20 31.49
C GLY A 403 18.12 3.73 30.21
N PRO A 404 18.93 4.58 29.56
CA PRO A 404 19.69 4.19 28.38
C PRO A 404 20.59 2.99 28.73
N ALA A 405 20.64 1.99 27.84
CA ALA A 405 21.58 0.89 27.97
C ALA A 405 22.99 1.48 28.00
N VAL A 406 23.64 1.42 29.16
CA VAL A 406 25.04 1.80 29.29
C VAL A 406 25.81 0.78 28.46
N ASP A 407 26.39 1.18 27.33
CA ASP A 407 27.43 0.41 26.66
C ASP A 407 28.52 0.14 27.71
N GLY A 408 28.55 -1.09 28.22
CA GLY A 408 29.54 -1.51 29.20
C GLY A 408 30.93 -1.38 28.58
N PRO A 409 31.96 -0.93 29.34
CA PRO A 409 33.30 -0.82 28.83
C PRO A 409 33.76 -2.20 28.34
N THR A 410 34.10 -2.29 27.06
CA THR A 410 34.82 -3.41 26.47
C THR A 410 36.04 -3.66 27.34
N GLY A 411 36.06 -4.81 28.00
CA GLY A 411 37.09 -5.21 28.95
C GLY A 411 38.47 -5.20 28.31
N GLY A 412 39.21 -4.12 28.52
CA GLY A 412 40.66 -4.11 28.36
C GLY A 412 41.28 -4.90 29.50
N GLN A 413 41.46 -6.21 29.30
CA GLN A 413 42.41 -6.99 30.10
C GLN A 413 43.82 -6.52 29.76
N GLY A 414 44.31 -5.55 30.52
CA GLY A 414 45.74 -5.32 30.69
C GLY A 414 46.29 -6.38 31.64
N ALA A 415 47.11 -7.29 31.13
CA ALA A 415 47.94 -8.17 31.95
C ALA A 415 49.12 -7.36 32.54
N PRO A 416 49.44 -7.49 33.83
CA PRO A 416 50.68 -6.94 34.36
C PRO A 416 51.85 -7.90 34.12
N ALA A 417 53.03 -7.31 33.99
CA ALA A 417 54.33 -7.93 33.74
C ALA A 417 54.86 -8.79 34.90
#